data_AF-A0A7S0BC64-F1
#
_entry.id   AF-A0A7S0BC64-F1
#
_cell.length_a   1.000
_cell.length_b   1.000
_cell.length_c   1.000
_cell.angle_alpha   90.00
_cell.angle_beta   90.00
_cell.angle_gamma   90.00
#
_symmetry.space_group_name_H-M   'P 1'
#
loop_
_entity.id
_entity.type
_entity.pdbx_description
1 polymer ?
#
loop_
_entity_poly.entity_id
_entity_poly.type
_entity_poly.pdbx_seq_one_letter_code
_entity_poly.pdbx_strand_id
1 'polypeptide(L)'
;RSQIPVAILAQAISDQTPSLLYEMGLPTTFVYNFLVPLLLDTLAASATDIGGGVGGLKQLFVHREGPKHRNPNGPCSAVITLSHLAAVAELRELVSNRLGFPAERFALNGEEVTDLRLVPAGSLLDVFEAKVQPGGHIEMPSPKQPDMEESAGIAEEDDAIEKTNSAMQSEAAVQNSTEVACPAVNFDGATSAAGIATF
;
A
#
# COMPACT_ATOMS: atom_id res chain seq x y z
N ARG A 1 10.27 -13.98 -15.26
CA ARG A 1 11.08 -14.73 -14.26
C ARG A 1 10.41 -16.09 -14.09
N SER A 2 11.13 -17.17 -14.39
CA SER A 2 10.61 -18.55 -14.36
C SER A 2 10.16 -18.90 -12.94
N GLN A 3 8.86 -19.14 -12.75
CA GLN A 3 8.33 -19.74 -11.52
C GLN A 3 8.70 -21.22 -11.57
N ILE A 4 9.78 -21.60 -10.88
CA ILE A 4 10.01 -23.01 -10.59
C ILE A 4 8.94 -23.38 -9.56
N PRO A 5 7.97 -24.26 -9.89
CA PRO A 5 6.94 -24.64 -8.94
C PRO A 5 7.62 -25.24 -7.71
N VAL A 6 7.21 -24.80 -6.51
CA VAL A 6 7.75 -25.24 -5.21
C VAL A 6 7.78 -26.77 -5.09
N ALA A 7 6.86 -27.45 -5.77
CA ALA A 7 6.82 -28.90 -5.92
C ALA A 7 8.12 -29.50 -6.51
N ILE A 8 8.76 -28.85 -7.48
CA ILE A 8 10.02 -29.32 -8.08
C ILE A 8 11.19 -29.13 -7.11
N LEU A 9 11.18 -28.06 -6.30
CA LEU A 9 12.23 -27.85 -5.29
C LEU A 9 12.12 -28.88 -4.15
N ALA A 10 10.89 -29.18 -3.71
CA ALA A 10 10.64 -30.22 -2.72
C ALA A 10 11.04 -31.62 -3.23
N GLN A 11 10.76 -31.92 -4.50
CA GLN A 11 11.17 -33.19 -5.12
C GLN A 11 12.70 -33.31 -5.25
N ALA A 12 13.38 -32.23 -5.64
CA ALA A 12 14.84 -32.22 -5.76
C ALA A 12 15.56 -32.41 -4.43
N ILE A 13 15.01 -31.87 -3.33
CA ILE A 13 15.54 -32.07 -1.98
C ILE A 13 15.29 -33.51 -1.50
N SER A 14 14.16 -34.12 -1.87
CA SER A 14 13.83 -35.50 -1.51
C SER A 14 14.78 -36.53 -2.13
N ASP A 15 15.26 -36.31 -3.35
CA ASP A 15 16.09 -37.30 -4.07
C ASP A 15 17.59 -37.22 -3.74
N GLN A 16 18.11 -36.10 -3.23
CA GLN A 16 19.55 -35.92 -2.96
C GLN A 16 19.97 -35.88 -1.48
N THR A 17 19.03 -35.74 -0.55
CA THR A 17 19.34 -35.63 0.88
C THR A 17 19.79 -36.92 1.60
N PRO A 18 19.37 -38.15 1.25
CA PRO A 18 19.69 -39.29 2.09
C PRO A 18 21.17 -39.69 2.04
N SER A 19 21.86 -39.46 0.92
CA SER A 19 23.28 -39.83 0.74
C SER A 19 24.25 -38.89 1.45
N LEU A 20 24.00 -37.57 1.42
CA LEU A 20 24.89 -36.59 2.07
C LEU A 20 24.80 -36.61 3.60
N LEU A 21 23.62 -36.94 4.15
CA LEU A 21 23.44 -37.07 5.59
C LEU A 21 24.11 -38.32 6.16
N TYR A 22 24.24 -39.38 5.36
CA TYR A 22 24.94 -40.60 5.74
C TYR A 22 26.46 -40.38 5.88
N GLU A 23 27.07 -39.56 5.01
CA GLU A 23 28.49 -39.22 5.09
C GLU A 23 28.84 -38.40 6.35
N MET A 24 27.90 -37.63 6.89
CA MET A 24 28.11 -36.84 8.10
C MET A 24 27.90 -37.62 9.41
N GLY A 25 27.57 -38.92 9.33
CA GLY A 25 27.42 -39.79 10.51
C GLY A 25 26.30 -39.38 11.46
N LEU A 26 25.35 -38.55 11.00
CA LEU A 26 24.24 -38.10 11.83
C LEU A 26 23.20 -39.23 11.96
N PRO A 27 22.71 -39.51 13.18
CA PRO A 27 21.65 -40.50 13.36
C PRO A 27 20.38 -40.01 12.66
N THR A 28 19.75 -40.90 11.88
CA THR A 28 18.54 -40.60 11.10
C THR A 28 17.41 -40.02 11.95
N THR A 29 17.32 -40.41 13.22
CA THR A 29 16.35 -39.88 14.19
C THR A 29 16.52 -38.39 14.47
N PHE A 30 17.73 -37.85 14.39
CA PHE A 30 17.98 -36.41 14.58
C PHE A 30 17.46 -35.60 13.39
N VAL A 31 17.62 -36.12 12.16
CA VAL A 31 17.14 -35.44 10.95
C VAL A 31 15.62 -35.32 10.95
N TYR A 32 14.91 -36.43 11.19
CA TYR A 32 13.45 -36.44 11.13
C TYR A 32 12.77 -35.71 12.30
N ASN A 33 13.33 -35.77 13.51
CA ASN A 33 12.70 -35.15 14.68
C ASN A 33 13.09 -33.68 14.88
N PHE A 34 14.24 -33.25 14.38
CA PHE A 34 14.77 -31.92 14.65
C PHE A 34 14.88 -31.06 13.39
N LEU A 35 15.43 -31.61 12.31
CA LEU A 35 15.68 -30.83 11.09
C LEU A 35 14.41 -30.63 10.27
N VAL A 36 13.59 -31.68 10.12
CA VAL A 36 12.35 -31.62 9.33
C VAL A 36 11.36 -30.61 9.90
N PRO A 37 11.02 -30.60 11.21
CA PRO A 37 10.09 -29.61 11.75
C PRO A 37 10.60 -28.18 11.60
N LEU A 38 11.90 -27.95 11.81
CA LEU A 38 12.51 -26.62 11.72
C LEU A 38 12.51 -26.09 10.28
N LEU A 39 12.77 -26.96 9.29
CA LEU A 39 12.60 -26.64 7.87
C LEU A 39 11.14 -26.44 7.50
N LEU A 40 10.23 -27.25 8.05
CA LEU A 40 8.80 -27.17 7.75
C LEU A 40 8.17 -25.89 8.32
N ASP A 41 8.59 -25.45 9.51
CA ASP A 41 8.18 -24.16 10.11
C ASP A 41 8.72 -22.98 9.31
N THR A 42 9.98 -23.06 8.85
CA THR A 42 10.57 -22.01 8.01
C THR A 42 9.86 -21.92 6.65
N LEU A 43 9.48 -23.08 6.08
CA LEU A 43 8.76 -23.14 4.81
C LEU A 43 7.28 -22.72 4.98
N ALA A 44 6.62 -23.10 6.08
CA ALA A 44 5.26 -22.70 6.40
C ALA A 44 5.15 -21.20 6.64
N ALA A 45 6.13 -20.60 7.35
CA ALA A 45 6.23 -19.16 7.51
C ALA A 45 6.40 -18.43 6.17
N SER A 46 7.02 -19.07 5.18
CA SER A 46 7.16 -18.52 3.82
C SER A 46 5.92 -18.74 2.93
N ALA A 47 5.04 -19.69 3.27
CA ALA A 47 3.90 -20.09 2.44
C ALA A 47 2.60 -19.34 2.79
N THR A 48 2.50 -18.72 3.97
CA THR A 48 1.32 -17.93 4.36
C THR A 48 1.21 -16.58 3.65
N ASP A 49 2.20 -16.18 2.85
CA ASP A 49 2.18 -14.93 2.07
C ASP A 49 1.80 -15.11 0.57
N ILE A 50 1.15 -16.24 0.23
CA ILE A 50 0.61 -16.50 -1.12
C ILE A 50 -0.93 -16.45 -1.13
N GLY A 51 -1.53 -15.69 -0.21
CA GLY A 51 -2.92 -15.24 -0.34
C GLY A 51 -3.10 -14.10 -1.36
N GLY A 52 -2.00 -13.55 -1.90
CA GLY A 52 -2.00 -12.52 -2.93
C GLY A 52 -1.98 -13.13 -4.34
N GLY A 53 -3.15 -13.54 -4.83
CA GLY A 53 -3.34 -13.91 -6.23
C GLY A 53 -2.81 -12.81 -7.16
N VAL A 54 -2.23 -13.23 -8.28
CA VAL A 54 -1.64 -12.40 -9.33
C VAL A 54 -2.60 -11.27 -9.73
N GLY A 55 -2.40 -10.06 -9.19
CA GLY A 55 -3.25 -8.88 -9.43
C GLY A 55 -4.22 -8.49 -8.30
N GLY A 56 -4.08 -9.04 -7.10
CA GLY A 56 -4.91 -8.66 -5.96
C GLY A 56 -4.77 -7.18 -5.58
N LEU A 57 -5.84 -6.63 -5.00
CA LEU A 57 -5.80 -5.41 -4.19
C LEU A 57 -5.64 -5.84 -2.73
N LYS A 58 -4.76 -5.17 -1.99
CA LYS A 58 -4.69 -5.29 -0.53
C LYS A 58 -5.34 -4.11 0.15
N GLN A 59 -6.09 -4.40 1.21
CA GLN A 59 -6.66 -3.41 2.10
C GLN A 59 -5.72 -3.22 3.29
N LEU A 60 -5.36 -1.98 3.62
CA LEU A 60 -4.56 -1.61 4.78
C LEU A 60 -5.38 -0.66 5.66
N PHE A 61 -5.26 -0.82 6.97
CA PHE A 61 -5.79 0.14 7.93
C PHE A 61 -4.66 1.10 8.30
N VAL A 62 -4.92 2.39 8.29
CA VAL A 62 -3.93 3.39 8.70
C VAL A 62 -4.46 4.16 9.90
N HIS A 63 -3.61 4.36 10.89
CA HIS A 63 -3.86 5.18 12.07
C HIS A 63 -2.84 6.30 12.16
N ARG A 64 -3.30 7.53 12.41
CA ARG A 64 -2.41 8.67 12.59
C ARG A 64 -1.82 8.63 13.99
N GLU A 65 -0.52 8.41 14.06
CA GLU A 65 0.24 8.50 15.31
C GLU A 65 0.77 9.93 15.53
N GLY A 66 0.85 10.33 16.80
CA GLY A 66 1.16 11.71 17.18
C GLY A 66 2.59 12.14 16.86
N PRO A 67 2.89 13.45 16.93
CA PRO A 67 2.02 14.57 17.31
C PRO A 67 1.10 15.08 16.18
N LYS A 68 -0.11 15.53 16.52
CA LYS A 68 -1.10 16.06 15.55
C LYS A 68 -0.88 17.56 15.32
N HIS A 69 0.02 17.92 14.41
CA HIS A 69 0.34 19.32 14.15
C HIS A 69 -0.73 19.99 13.27
N ARG A 70 -1.08 19.37 12.13
CA ARG A 70 -2.19 19.87 11.30
C ARG A 70 -3.51 19.24 11.72
N ASN A 71 -4.52 20.08 11.93
CA ASN A 71 -5.91 19.65 12.15
C ASN A 71 -6.06 18.63 13.31
N PRO A 72 -6.01 19.08 14.58
CA PRO A 72 -6.17 18.20 15.75
C PRO A 72 -7.52 17.48 15.79
N ASN A 73 -8.54 18.02 15.09
CA ASN A 73 -9.89 17.46 14.99
C ASN A 73 -10.11 16.63 13.71
N GLY A 74 -9.06 16.38 12.92
CA GLY A 74 -9.15 15.62 11.68
C GLY A 74 -9.37 14.11 11.87
N PRO A 75 -9.69 13.38 10.78
CA PRO A 75 -9.79 11.93 10.81
C PRO A 75 -8.46 11.32 11.30
N CYS A 76 -8.56 10.42 12.27
CA CYS A 76 -7.40 9.76 12.88
C CYS A 76 -7.11 8.39 12.28
N SER A 77 -8.01 7.86 11.45
CA SER A 77 -7.81 6.58 10.76
C SER A 77 -8.50 6.58 9.40
N ALA A 78 -7.99 5.75 8.50
CA ALA A 78 -8.58 5.51 7.20
C ALA A 78 -8.32 4.07 6.75
N VAL A 79 -9.11 3.60 5.79
CA VAL A 79 -8.91 2.32 5.12
C VAL A 79 -8.42 2.63 3.71
N ILE A 80 -7.27 2.09 3.34
CA ILE A 80 -6.66 2.29 2.02
C ILE A 80 -6.62 0.96 1.29
N THR A 81 -7.17 0.94 0.09
CA THR A 81 -7.08 -0.21 -0.82
C THR A 81 -6.09 0.15 -1.93
N LEU A 82 -5.07 -0.68 -2.12
CA LEU A 82 -3.99 -0.46 -3.08
C LEU A 82 -3.55 -1.78 -3.71
N SER A 83 -2.87 -1.71 -4.86
CA SER A 83 -2.24 -2.88 -5.46
C SER A 83 -1.17 -3.48 -4.54
N HIS A 84 -1.00 -4.80 -4.53
CA HIS A 84 0.13 -5.45 -3.84
C HIS A 84 1.50 -5.01 -4.39
N LEU A 85 1.53 -4.48 -5.62
CA LEU A 85 2.73 -3.97 -6.28
C LEU A 85 2.90 -2.44 -6.14
N ALA A 86 2.00 -1.77 -5.40
CA ALA A 86 2.08 -0.33 -5.21
C ALA A 86 3.36 0.06 -4.45
N ALA A 87 3.90 1.23 -4.79
CA ALA A 87 5.04 1.79 -4.09
C ALA A 87 4.62 2.51 -2.80
N VAL A 88 5.54 2.65 -1.85
CA VAL A 88 5.31 3.44 -0.61
C VAL A 88 4.92 4.88 -0.93
N ALA A 89 5.43 5.46 -2.02
CA ALA A 89 5.08 6.80 -2.47
C ALA A 89 3.58 6.94 -2.82
N GLU A 90 2.99 5.92 -3.44
CA GLU A 90 1.56 5.92 -3.79
C GLU A 90 0.69 5.81 -2.54
N LEU A 91 1.07 4.94 -1.58
CA LEU A 91 0.42 4.87 -0.27
C LEU A 91 0.49 6.23 0.44
N ARG A 92 1.64 6.91 0.40
CA ARG A 92 1.83 8.23 0.98
C ARG A 92 0.86 9.26 0.43
N GLU A 93 0.68 9.30 -0.87
CA GLU A 93 -0.26 10.23 -1.51
C GLU A 93 -1.72 9.93 -1.11
N LEU A 94 -2.14 8.65 -1.17
CA LEU A 94 -3.49 8.24 -0.79
C LEU A 94 -3.81 8.56 0.67
N VAL A 95 -2.88 8.25 1.59
CA VAL A 95 -3.04 8.52 3.01
C VAL A 95 -3.09 10.02 3.27
N SER A 96 -2.23 10.80 2.60
CA SER A 96 -2.20 12.25 2.79
C SER A 96 -3.50 12.91 2.34
N ASN A 97 -4.04 12.47 1.20
CA ASN A 97 -5.32 12.94 0.66
C ASN A 97 -6.49 12.56 1.56
N ARG A 98 -6.49 11.35 2.13
CA ARG A 98 -7.58 10.85 2.98
C ARG A 98 -7.58 11.43 4.38
N LEU A 99 -6.40 11.61 4.98
CA LEU A 99 -6.27 12.09 6.35
C LEU A 99 -6.10 13.63 6.43
N GLY A 100 -5.82 14.29 5.32
CA GLY A 100 -5.69 15.75 5.24
C GLY A 100 -4.39 16.30 5.85
N PHE A 101 -3.32 15.49 5.90
CA PHE A 101 -1.99 15.92 6.33
C PHE A 101 -0.90 15.19 5.52
N PRO A 102 0.29 15.78 5.34
CA PRO A 102 1.37 15.11 4.64
C PRO A 102 1.95 13.96 5.48
N ALA A 103 1.78 12.71 5.02
CA ALA A 103 2.39 11.54 5.65
C ALA A 103 3.89 11.44 5.31
N GLU A 104 4.76 11.19 6.29
CA GLU A 104 6.20 11.06 6.08
C GLU A 104 6.66 9.61 6.27
N ARG A 105 6.36 9.05 7.45
CA ARG A 105 6.80 7.73 7.89
C ARG A 105 5.62 6.81 8.16
N PHE A 106 5.81 5.53 7.85
CA PHE A 106 4.89 4.43 8.14
C PHE A 106 5.58 3.44 9.08
N ALA A 107 4.90 2.97 10.11
CA ALA A 107 5.38 1.90 10.97
C ALA A 107 4.34 0.78 11.11
N LEU A 108 4.83 -0.44 11.31
CA LEU A 108 4.04 -1.61 11.66
C LEU A 108 4.63 -2.19 12.93
N ASN A 109 3.88 -2.20 14.03
CA ASN A 109 4.35 -2.67 15.34
C ASN A 109 5.63 -1.95 15.81
N GLY A 110 5.77 -0.66 15.51
CA GLY A 110 6.95 0.14 15.85
C GLY A 110 8.14 0.03 14.89
N GLU A 111 8.10 -0.87 13.90
CA GLU A 111 9.13 -1.00 12.88
C GLU A 111 8.79 -0.20 11.63
N GLU A 112 9.77 0.53 11.09
CA GLU A 112 9.56 1.37 9.91
C GLU A 112 9.36 0.53 8.64
N VAL A 113 8.27 0.80 7.93
CA VAL A 113 7.92 0.11 6.70
C VAL A 113 8.62 0.78 5.52
N THR A 114 9.63 0.10 4.98
CA THR A 114 10.34 0.50 3.76
C THR A 114 9.77 -0.14 2.49
N ASP A 115 9.07 -1.26 2.62
CA ASP A 115 8.51 -2.03 1.51
C ASP A 115 7.10 -2.53 1.86
N LEU A 116 6.13 -2.17 1.02
CA LEU A 116 4.74 -2.59 1.20
C LEU A 116 4.55 -4.08 0.95
N ARG A 117 5.44 -4.75 0.23
CA ARG A 117 5.32 -6.20 -0.02
C ARG A 117 5.44 -7.01 1.26
N LEU A 118 6.13 -6.49 2.26
CA LEU A 118 6.32 -7.13 3.57
C LEU A 118 5.14 -6.89 4.52
N VAL A 119 4.19 -6.01 4.15
CA VAL A 119 3.04 -5.66 4.99
C VAL A 119 1.84 -6.53 4.59
N PRO A 120 1.36 -7.40 5.48
CA PRO A 120 0.18 -8.22 5.22
C PRO A 120 -1.06 -7.39 4.92
N ALA A 121 -1.98 -7.97 4.14
CA ALA A 121 -3.30 -7.38 3.97
C ALA A 121 -4.03 -7.38 5.33
N GLY A 122 -4.81 -6.33 5.58
CA GLY A 122 -5.54 -6.13 6.83
C GLY A 122 -4.69 -5.64 8.01
N SER A 123 -3.39 -5.37 7.81
CA SER A 123 -2.55 -4.80 8.86
C SER A 123 -2.92 -3.34 9.17
N LEU A 124 -2.70 -2.97 10.43
CA LEU A 124 -2.79 -1.59 10.92
C LEU A 124 -1.39 -0.94 10.85
N LEU A 125 -1.28 0.14 10.09
CA LEU A 125 -0.07 0.94 9.97
C LEU A 125 -0.21 2.24 10.73
N ASP A 126 0.82 2.55 11.52
CA ASP A 126 0.96 3.83 12.19
C ASP A 126 1.59 4.84 11.22
N VAL A 127 0.96 6.00 11.08
CA VAL A 127 1.34 7.06 10.14
C VAL A 127 1.77 8.28 10.91
N PHE A 128 2.99 8.74 10.64
CA PHE A 128 3.55 9.95 11.25
C PHE A 128 3.46 11.11 10.27
N GLU A 129 2.97 12.24 10.78
CA GLU A 129 2.92 13.50 10.03
C GLU A 129 4.33 14.03 9.77
N ALA A 130 4.53 14.58 8.58
CA ALA A 130 5.79 15.24 8.24
C ALA A 130 6.08 16.37 9.23
N LYS A 131 7.26 16.36 9.83
CA LYS A 131 7.67 17.48 10.68
C LYS A 131 7.75 18.72 9.79
N VAL A 132 6.79 19.63 9.97
CA VAL A 132 6.92 20.99 9.46
C VAL A 132 8.15 21.56 10.13
N GLN A 133 9.31 21.56 9.46
CA GLN A 133 10.50 22.21 10.01
C GLN A 133 10.11 23.65 10.28
N PRO A 134 10.05 24.09 11.56
CA PRO A 134 9.54 25.42 11.91
C PRO A 134 10.49 26.57 11.51
N GLY A 135 11.45 26.30 10.63
CA GLY A 135 12.48 27.21 10.18
C GLY A 135 12.91 26.99 8.73
N GLY A 136 12.10 26.29 7.92
CA GLY A 136 12.15 26.50 6.48
C GLY A 136 11.69 27.93 6.22
N HIS A 137 12.59 28.91 6.40
CA HIS A 137 12.43 30.24 5.86
C HIS A 137 12.17 29.98 4.38
N ILE A 138 10.91 30.06 3.97
CA ILE A 138 10.59 30.31 2.58
C ILE A 138 11.31 31.64 2.39
N GLU A 139 12.51 31.60 1.81
CA GLU A 139 13.05 32.73 1.08
C GLU A 139 11.96 32.99 0.06
N MET A 140 11.01 33.83 0.47
CA MET A 140 10.06 34.46 -0.41
C MET A 140 11.00 35.13 -1.38
N PRO A 141 11.13 34.62 -2.63
CA PRO A 141 12.18 35.07 -3.54
C PRO A 141 12.01 36.58 -3.56
N SER A 142 12.99 37.27 -2.96
CA SER A 142 12.91 38.71 -2.77
C SER A 142 12.61 39.21 -4.16
N PRO A 143 11.43 39.84 -4.40
CA PRO A 143 10.97 40.10 -5.75
C PRO A 143 12.11 40.81 -6.44
N LYS A 144 12.76 40.12 -7.39
CA LYS A 144 13.81 40.72 -8.20
C LYS A 144 13.14 41.95 -8.73
N GLN A 145 13.54 43.11 -8.21
CA GLN A 145 13.02 44.36 -8.71
C GLN A 145 13.28 44.28 -10.20
N PRO A 146 12.24 44.38 -11.05
CA PRO A 146 12.46 44.38 -12.47
C PRO A 146 13.41 45.53 -12.74
N ASP A 147 14.62 45.17 -13.15
CA ASP A 147 15.60 46.12 -13.64
C ASP A 147 14.87 46.87 -14.76
N MET A 148 14.55 48.14 -14.49
CA MET A 148 13.91 49.02 -15.46
C MET A 148 14.92 49.30 -16.57
N GLU A 149 15.10 48.35 -17.49
CA GLU A 149 15.72 48.61 -18.79
C GLU A 149 14.69 49.33 -19.65
N GLU A 150 14.81 50.65 -19.56
CA GLU A 150 14.56 51.67 -20.57
C GLU A 150 14.10 51.15 -21.94
N SER A 151 12.82 51.37 -22.21
CA SER A 151 12.20 51.29 -23.53
C SER A 151 12.92 52.18 -24.55
N ALA A 152 13.50 51.58 -25.57
CA ALA A 152 13.66 52.21 -26.89
C ALA A 152 12.92 51.36 -27.92
N GLY A 153 11.83 51.95 -28.45
CA GLY A 153 10.81 51.24 -29.19
C GLY A 153 11.18 50.80 -30.61
N ILE A 154 10.31 49.97 -31.17
CA ILE A 154 9.99 49.99 -32.60
C ILE A 154 8.46 49.89 -32.70
N ALA A 155 7.91 50.81 -33.47
CA ALA A 155 6.51 50.93 -33.81
C ALA A 155 6.16 50.00 -34.99
N GLU A 156 4.85 49.72 -35.11
CA GLU A 156 4.15 49.20 -36.30
C GLU A 156 4.48 47.72 -36.61
N GLU A 157 3.54 46.85 -36.99
CA GLU A 157 2.42 47.00 -37.92
C GLU A 157 1.43 45.84 -37.71
N ASP A 158 0.23 46.05 -38.23
CA ASP A 158 -0.97 45.23 -38.22
C ASP A 158 -0.78 43.72 -38.54
N ASP A 159 -1.63 42.85 -37.98
CA ASP A 159 -2.77 42.33 -38.75
C ASP A 159 -3.60 41.28 -38.00
N ALA A 160 -4.88 41.28 -38.38
CA ALA A 160 -5.99 40.47 -37.91
C ALA A 160 -5.74 38.97 -37.72
N ILE A 161 -6.19 38.40 -36.59
CA ILE A 161 -6.96 37.15 -36.59
C ILE A 161 -8.12 37.27 -35.59
N GLU A 162 -9.24 37.72 -36.15
CA GLU A 162 -10.61 37.53 -35.68
C GLU A 162 -10.98 36.03 -35.74
N LYS A 163 -11.94 35.60 -34.89
CA LYS A 163 -12.68 34.31 -34.91
C LYS A 163 -11.87 33.13 -34.35
N THR A 164 -12.34 32.33 -33.41
CA THR A 164 -13.67 31.95 -32.92
C THR A 164 -13.39 30.94 -31.82
N ASN A 165 -14.07 31.01 -30.68
CA ASN A 165 -14.44 29.83 -29.87
C ASN A 165 -15.50 30.26 -28.86
N SER A 166 -16.67 30.54 -29.43
CA SER A 166 -17.94 30.51 -28.71
C SER A 166 -18.61 29.18 -29.08
N ALA A 167 -19.30 28.58 -28.12
CA ALA A 167 -20.14 27.38 -28.22
C ALA A 167 -19.44 26.00 -28.11
N MET A 168 -19.22 25.55 -26.87
CA MET A 168 -19.65 24.21 -26.46
C MET A 168 -20.19 24.27 -25.02
N GLN A 169 -21.40 24.82 -24.90
CA GLN A 169 -22.35 24.43 -23.85
C GLN A 169 -23.39 23.54 -24.53
N SER A 170 -23.39 22.24 -24.20
CA SER A 170 -24.61 21.45 -24.09
C SER A 170 -24.32 20.06 -23.52
N GLU A 171 -25.00 19.81 -22.39
CA GLU A 171 -25.68 18.54 -22.09
C GLU A 171 -24.85 17.25 -21.98
N ALA A 172 -24.54 16.89 -20.73
CA ALA A 172 -24.54 15.50 -20.31
C ALA A 172 -25.08 15.39 -18.88
N ALA A 173 -26.35 15.77 -18.70
CA ALA A 173 -27.15 15.31 -17.57
C ALA A 173 -27.60 13.87 -17.88
N VAL A 174 -26.77 12.89 -17.55
CA VAL A 174 -27.20 11.48 -17.48
C VAL A 174 -27.39 11.15 -16.00
N GLN A 175 -28.62 11.33 -15.56
CA GLN A 175 -29.14 10.70 -14.35
C GLN A 175 -29.15 9.18 -14.58
N ASN A 176 -28.12 8.49 -14.10
CA ASN A 176 -28.18 7.03 -13.95
C ASN A 176 -28.50 6.72 -12.49
N SER A 177 -29.76 6.93 -12.11
CA SER A 177 -30.34 6.37 -10.89
C SER A 177 -30.59 4.89 -11.15
N THR A 178 -29.55 4.07 -10.99
CA THR A 178 -29.75 2.64 -10.82
C THR A 178 -30.03 2.42 -9.34
N GLU A 179 -31.31 2.32 -8.99
CA GLU A 179 -31.74 1.69 -7.73
C GLU A 179 -31.19 0.26 -7.73
N VAL A 180 -30.03 0.09 -7.08
CA VAL A 180 -29.58 -1.23 -6.65
C VAL A 180 -30.43 -1.56 -5.44
N ALA A 181 -31.52 -2.27 -5.71
CA ALA A 181 -32.28 -2.97 -4.68
C ALA A 181 -31.32 -3.85 -3.89
N CYS A 182 -31.09 -3.51 -2.63
CA CYS A 182 -30.41 -4.38 -1.69
C CYS A 182 -31.19 -5.70 -1.61
N PRO A 183 -30.59 -6.87 -1.93
CA PRO A 183 -31.22 -8.13 -1.57
C PRO A 183 -31.28 -8.18 -0.04
N ALA A 184 -32.50 -8.27 0.49
CA ALA A 184 -32.74 -8.63 1.87
C ALA A 184 -32.12 -10.02 2.10
N VAL A 185 -30.90 -10.02 2.67
CA VAL A 185 -30.30 -11.23 3.22
C VAL A 185 -31.08 -11.57 4.49
N ASN A 186 -32.03 -12.49 4.35
CA ASN A 186 -32.59 -13.23 5.46
C ASN A 186 -31.44 -13.95 6.16
N PHE A 187 -31.07 -13.45 7.33
CA PHE A 187 -30.15 -14.11 8.24
C PHE A 187 -30.97 -15.15 9.02
N ASP A 188 -31.27 -16.29 8.38
CA ASP A 188 -31.79 -17.45 9.08
C ASP A 188 -30.69 -17.97 10.01
N GLY A 189 -30.91 -17.71 11.30
CA GLY A 189 -30.07 -18.19 12.37
C GLY A 189 -30.07 -19.72 12.41
N ALA A 190 -28.97 -20.32 11.97
CA ALA A 190 -28.60 -21.67 12.34
C ALA A 190 -27.57 -21.60 13.47
N THR A 191 -28.08 -21.61 14.69
CA THR A 191 -27.36 -21.92 15.92
C THR A 191 -26.69 -23.30 15.73
N SER A 192 -25.36 -23.37 15.64
CA SER A 192 -24.65 -24.63 15.79
C SER A 192 -23.71 -24.52 16.99
N ALA A 193 -24.26 -24.94 18.13
CA ALA A 193 -23.51 -25.26 19.32
C ALA A 193 -22.83 -26.62 19.11
N ALA A 194 -21.51 -26.60 18.92
CA ALA A 194 -20.62 -27.71 19.22
C ALA A 194 -19.47 -27.09 20.04
N GLY A 195 -19.37 -27.25 21.35
CA GLY A 195 -19.51 -28.52 22.06
C GLY A 195 -18.25 -29.35 21.84
N ILE A 196 -17.10 -28.88 22.32
CA ILE A 196 -15.91 -29.72 22.46
C ILE A 196 -15.55 -29.75 23.93
N ALA A 197 -15.80 -30.93 24.49
CA ALA A 197 -15.50 -31.34 25.83
C ALA A 197 -14.00 -31.55 26.02
N THR A 198 -13.58 -31.20 27.22
CA THR A 198 -12.49 -31.75 28.05
C THR A 198 -11.93 -33.09 27.61
N PHE A 199 -10.59 -33.15 27.52
CA PHE A 199 -9.76 -34.15 28.21
C PHE A 199 -8.43 -33.48 28.60
#